data_AF-A0A1I1UY40-F1
#
_entry.id   AF-A0A1I1UY40-F1
#
_cell.length_a   1.000
_cell.length_b   1.000
_cell.length_c   1.000
_cell.angle_alpha   90.00
_cell.angle_beta   90.00
_cell.angle_gamma   90.00
#
_symmetry.space_group_name_H-M   'P 1'
#
loop_
_entity.id
_entity.type
_entity.pdbx_description
1 polymer ?
#
loop_
_entity_poly.entity_id
_entity_poly.type
_entity_poly.pdbx_seq_one_letter_code
_entity_poly.pdbx_strand_id
1 'polypeptide(L)' 'MTPISPEKLIEIGFSFLEGKKYFKIEVGTSSYGVVPQGGVWLFSPLPMQFASLENVMTIEDVDKSIFRETGKHLMNA' A
#
# COMPACT_ATOMS: atom_id res chain seq x y z
N MET A 1 1.72 9.58 -12.73
CA MET A 1 0.63 9.53 -11.75
C MET A 1 -0.33 8.44 -12.17
N THR A 2 -0.10 7.24 -11.64
CA THR A 2 -0.87 6.03 -11.93
C THR A 2 -1.94 5.85 -10.86
N PRO A 3 -3.25 5.80 -11.20
CA PRO A 3 -4.30 5.58 -10.22
C PRO A 3 -4.16 4.24 -9.50
N ILE A 4 -4.58 4.18 -8.24
CA ILE A 4 -4.62 2.91 -7.50
C ILE A 4 -5.76 2.05 -8.03
N SER A 5 -5.43 0.81 -8.40
CA SER A 5 -6.39 -0.24 -8.72
C SER A 5 -5.90 -1.59 -8.14
N PRO A 6 -6.80 -2.55 -7.91
CA PRO A 6 -6.43 -3.92 -7.50
C PRO A 6 -5.36 -4.54 -8.41
N GLU A 7 -5.53 -4.41 -9.72
CA GLU A 7 -4.65 -5.01 -10.73
C GLU A 7 -3.25 -4.40 -10.65
N LYS A 8 -3.17 -3.07 -10.52
CA LYS A 8 -1.89 -2.37 -10.44
C LYS A 8 -1.16 -2.67 -9.12
N LEU A 9 -1.89 -2.79 -8.00
CA LEU A 9 -1.32 -3.21 -6.73
C LEU A 9 -0.71 -4.61 -6.83
N ILE A 10 -1.39 -5.55 -7.48
CA ILE A 10 -0.88 -6.90 -7.72
C ILE A 10 0.37 -6.87 -8.62
N GLU A 11 0.35 -6.06 -9.70
CA GLU A 11 1.47 -5.91 -10.64
C GLU A 11 2.77 -5.44 -9.95
N ILE A 12 2.66 -4.54 -8.97
CA ILE A 12 3.82 -4.02 -8.21
C ILE A 12 4.17 -4.86 -6.98
N GLY A 13 3.56 -6.03 -6.82
CA GLY A 13 3.94 -7.03 -5.81
C GLY A 13 3.09 -7.07 -4.55
N PHE A 14 1.96 -6.35 -4.48
CA PHE A 14 1.02 -6.56 -3.38
C PHE A 14 0.28 -7.89 -3.54
N SER A 15 -0.01 -8.52 -2.41
CA SER A 15 -0.86 -9.70 -2.30
C SER A 15 -2.18 -9.34 -1.62
N PHE A 16 -3.31 -9.75 -2.20
CA PHE A 16 -4.62 -9.53 -1.59
C PHE A 16 -4.84 -10.53 -0.44
N LEU A 17 -5.22 -10.02 0.73
CA LEU A 17 -5.56 -10.81 1.91
C LEU A 17 -7.07 -10.80 2.12
N GLU A 18 -7.75 -11.86 1.63
CA GLU A 18 -9.21 -11.99 1.66
C GLU A 18 -9.81 -11.80 3.06
N GLY A 19 -9.21 -12.42 4.10
CA GLY A 19 -9.77 -12.41 5.45
C GLY A 19 -9.94 -11.02 6.06
N LYS A 20 -9.18 -10.02 5.60
CA LYS A 20 -9.24 -8.63 6.07
C LYS A 20 -9.51 -7.62 4.94
N LYS A 21 -9.71 -8.09 3.70
CA LYS A 21 -10.01 -7.31 2.49
C LYS A 21 -9.05 -6.15 2.22
N TYR A 22 -7.74 -6.39 2.31
CA TYR A 22 -6.72 -5.39 1.96
C TYR A 22 -5.55 -6.00 1.19
N PHE A 23 -4.77 -5.15 0.53
CA PHE A 23 -3.57 -5.52 -0.21
C PHE A 23 -2.35 -5.34 0.70
N LYS A 24 -1.52 -6.37 0.84
CA LYS A 24 -0.29 -6.34 1.64
C LYS A 24 0.94 -6.40 0.74
N ILE A 25 1.98 -5.63 1.09
CA ILE A 25 3.32 -5.83 0.55
C ILE A 25 4.34 -5.93 1.68
N GLU A 26 5.42 -6.67 1.44
CA GLU A 26 6.56 -6.77 2.35
C GLU A 26 7.76 -6.07 1.71
N VAL A 27 8.37 -5.14 2.44
CA VAL A 27 9.52 -4.36 1.97
C VAL A 27 10.59 -4.41 3.04
N GLY A 28 11.62 -5.23 2.81
CA GLY A 28 12.64 -5.52 3.82
C GLY A 28 12.07 -6.29 5.01
N THR A 29 12.16 -5.71 6.20
CA THR A 29 11.59 -6.30 7.44
C THR A 29 10.22 -5.71 7.80
N SER A 30 9.72 -4.77 7.00
CA SER A 30 8.46 -4.05 7.24
C SER A 30 7.36 -4.56 6.33
N SER A 31 6.12 -4.43 6.79
CA SER A 31 4.91 -4.78 6.01
C SER A 31 4.03 -3.55 5.88
N TYR A 32 3.36 -3.41 4.74
CA TYR A 32 2.46 -2.30 4.45
C TYR A 32 1.14 -2.81 3.90
N GLY A 33 0.07 -2.05 4.15
CA GLY A 33 -1.29 -2.36 3.73
C GLY A 33 -1.90 -1.22 2.92
N VAL A 34 -2.60 -1.55 1.84
CA VAL A 34 -3.47 -0.65 1.08
C VAL A 34 -4.89 -1.21 1.11
N VAL A 35 -5.86 -0.42 1.56
CA VAL A 35 -7.26 -0.84 1.72
C VAL A 35 -8.21 0.14 1.02
N PRO A 36 -9.21 -0.35 0.28
CA PRO A 36 -10.29 0.50 -0.24
C PRO A 36 -11.32 0.77 0.87
N GLN A 37 -11.60 2.04 1.16
CA GLN A 37 -12.61 2.45 2.14
C GLN A 37 -13.43 3.62 1.58
N GLY A 38 -14.75 3.42 1.37
CA GLY A 38 -15.65 4.51 1.01
C GLY A 38 -15.32 5.26 -0.29
N GLY A 39 -14.69 4.59 -1.26
CA GLY A 39 -14.28 5.20 -2.53
C GLY A 39 -12.90 5.88 -2.52
N VAL A 40 -12.21 5.86 -1.38
CA VAL A 40 -10.79 6.25 -1.28
C VAL A 40 -9.92 5.04 -0.98
N TRP A 41 -8.61 5.19 -1.21
CA TRP A 41 -7.61 4.21 -0.82
C TRP A 41 -6.83 4.72 0.37
N LEU A 42 -6.61 3.85 1.34
CA LEU A 42 -5.88 4.16 2.56
C LEU A 42 -4.63 3.29 2.64
N PHE A 43 -3.52 3.92 3.03
CA PHE A 43 -2.24 3.28 3.24
C PHE A 43 -1.94 3.21 4.76
N SER A 44 -1.33 2.11 5.20
CA SER A 44 -0.92 1.92 6.60
C SER A 44 0.30 1.00 6.71
N PRO A 45 1.29 1.31 7.57
CA PRO A 45 2.27 0.31 8.00
C PRO A 45 1.60 -0.78 8.86
N LEU A 46 2.13 -2.01 8.82
CA LEU A 46 1.66 -3.18 9.57
C LEU A 46 2.74 -3.64 10.55
N PRO A 47 2.39 -4.24 11.71
CA PRO A 47 1.06 -4.70 12.14
C PRO A 47 0.19 -3.63 12.81
N MET A 48 0.59 -2.35 12.77
CA MET A 48 -0.20 -1.20 13.24
C MET A 48 -1.45 -1.00 12.39
N GLN A 49 -2.37 -1.96 12.46
CA GLN A 49 -3.67 -1.99 11.79
C GLN A 49 -4.41 -0.67 12.08
N PHE A 50 -4.36 0.26 11.13
CA PHE A 50 -5.24 1.42 11.03
C PHE A 50 -4.98 2.60 11.98
N ALA A 51 -3.88 2.62 12.73
CA ALA A 51 -3.57 3.76 13.61
C ALA A 51 -3.12 5.02 12.85
N SER A 52 -2.56 4.85 11.65
CA SER A 52 -2.12 5.93 10.76
C SER A 52 -2.57 5.62 9.33
N LEU A 53 -3.87 5.79 9.06
CA LEU A 53 -4.43 5.67 7.72
C LEU A 53 -4.20 6.96 6.94
N GLU A 54 -3.25 6.93 6.02
CA GLU A 54 -3.01 8.04 5.10
C GLU A 54 -3.84 7.83 3.82
N ASN A 55 -4.53 8.88 3.37
CA ASN A 55 -5.23 8.84 2.09
C ASN A 55 -4.20 8.84 0.96
N VAL A 56 -4.33 7.87 0.06
CA VAL A 56 -3.50 7.75 -1.15
C VAL A 56 -4.41 7.70 -2.37
N MET A 57 -3.98 8.33 -3.47
CA MET A 57 -4.75 8.35 -4.72
C MET A 57 -4.00 7.65 -5.86
N THR A 58 -2.67 7.68 -5.80
CA THR A 58 -1.80 7.14 -6.83
C THR A 58 -0.80 6.14 -6.27
N ILE A 59 -0.27 5.27 -7.14
CA ILE A 59 0.81 4.34 -6.78
C ILE A 59 2.03 5.10 -6.27
N GLU A 60 2.32 6.26 -6.85
CA GLU A 60 3.42 7.12 -6.42
C GLU A 60 3.22 7.67 -5.00
N ASP A 61 2.00 7.85 -4.51
CA ASP A 61 1.74 8.24 -3.11
C ASP A 61 2.08 7.09 -2.15
N VAL A 62 1.72 5.86 -2.53
CA VAL A 62 2.07 4.64 -1.78
C VAL A 62 3.58 4.45 -1.73
N ASP A 63 4.24 4.58 -2.88
CA ASP A 63 5.69 4.44 -3.01
C ASP A 63 6.44 5.48 -2.18
N LYS A 64 6.05 6.76 -2.26
CA LYS A 64 6.62 7.82 -1.41
C LYS A 64 6.49 7.51 0.08
N SER A 65 5.33 6.97 0.48
CA SER A 65 5.07 6.64 1.88
C SER A 65 5.96 5.50 2.37
N ILE A 66 6.14 4.46 1.55
CA ILE A 66 7.07 3.36 1.84
C ILE A 66 8.52 3.83 1.82
N PHE A 67 8.90 4.66 0.85
CA PHE A 67 10.25 5.20 0.71
C PHE A 67 10.63 6.05 1.91
N ARG A 68 9.72 6.91 2.42
CA ARG A 68 9.94 7.73 3.61
C ARG A 68 10.31 6.88 4.83
N GLU A 69 9.70 5.70 4.99
CA GLU A 69 9.89 4.81 6.13
C GLU A 69 11.06 3.82 5.94
N THR A 70 11.35 3.41 4.70
CA THR A 70 12.30 2.30 4.42
C THR A 70 13.54 2.70 3.63
N GLY A 71 13.52 3.87 2.99
CA GLY A 71 14.51 4.27 1.98
C GLY A 71 14.48 3.45 0.69
N LYS A 72 13.42 2.65 0.46
CA LYS A 72 13.29 1.76 -0.71
C LYS A 72 12.05 2.08 -1.51
N HIS A 73 12.22 2.12 -2.84
CA HIS A 73 11.12 2.21 -3.78
C HIS A 73 10.51 0.83 -4.04
N LEU A 74 9.21 0.81 -4.31
CA LEU A 74 8.54 -0.36 -4.86
C LEU A 74 9.05 -0.63 -6.28
N MET A 75 9.19 -1.90 -6.64
CA MET A 75 9.55 -2.25 -8.01
C MET A 75 8.37 -1.88 -8.93
N ASN A 76 8.65 -1.10 -9.98
CA ASN A 76 7.65 -0.64 -10.98
C ASN A 76 6.58 0.34 -10.46
N ALA A 77 6.92 1.14 -9.44
CA ALA A 77 6.11 2.25 -8.94
C ALA A 77 6.01 3.43 -9.93
#